data_AF-A0A417WCA3-F1
#
_entry.id   AF-A0A417WCA3-F1
#
_cell.length_a   1.000
_cell.length_b   1.000
_cell.length_c   1.000
_cell.angle_alpha   90.00
_cell.angle_beta   90.00
_cell.angle_gamma   90.00
#
_symmetry.space_group_name_H-M   'P 1'
#
loop_
_entity.id
_entity.type
_entity.pdbx_description
1 polymer ?
#
loop_
_entity_poly.entity_id
_entity_poly.type
_entity_poly.pdbx_seq_one_letter_code
_entity_poly.pdbx_strand_id
1 'polypeptide(L)' 'MNNSLSTLVKGLGNALLKNPGDKLEAYVTRTGRQVVKLQQNHGGEIIKRSATKYSTGKIVETIVYNAK' A
#
# COMPACT_ATOMS: atom_id res chain seq x y z
N MET A 1 6.45 17.65 14.82
CA MET A 1 6.88 16.27 14.49
C MET A 1 5.74 15.57 13.77
N ASN A 2 5.82 15.42 12.45
CA ASN A 2 4.81 14.71 11.68
C ASN A 2 5.11 13.21 11.79
N ASN A 3 4.35 12.49 12.61
CA ASN A 3 4.43 11.04 12.68
C ASN A 3 4.10 10.47 11.29
N SER A 4 4.96 9.63 10.71
CA SER A 4 4.79 9.04 9.36
C SER A 4 3.44 8.36 9.14
N LEU A 5 2.78 7.91 10.21
CA LEU A 5 1.41 7.40 10.13
C LEU A 5 0.38 8.48 9.72
N SER A 6 0.52 9.72 10.19
CA SER A 6 -0.40 10.80 9.84
C SER A 6 -0.26 11.23 8.38
N THR A 7 0.93 11.08 7.79
CA THR A 7 1.18 11.36 6.37
C THR A 7 0.58 10.27 5.48
N LEU A 8 0.67 8.99 5.90
CA LEU A 8 -0.01 7.87 5.27
C LEU A 8 -1.54 8.01 5.33
N VAL A 9 -2.08 8.43 6.48
CA VAL A 9 -3.53 8.65 6.69
C VAL A 9 -4.05 9.89 5.95
N LYS A 10 -3.25 10.97 5.85
CA LYS A 10 -3.61 12.13 5.00
C LYS A 10 -3.59 11.79 3.51
N GLY A 11 -2.73 10.85 3.09
CA GLY A 11 -2.77 10.26 1.73
C GLY A 11 -3.96 9.33 1.49
N LEU A 12 -4.46 8.66 2.53
CA LEU A 12 -5.66 7.81 2.49
C LEU A 12 -6.95 8.60 2.24
N GLY A 13 -6.99 9.89 2.61
CA GLY A 13 -8.22 10.68 2.67
C GLY A 13 -8.91 10.95 1.35
N ASN A 14 -8.24 10.85 0.18
CA ASN A 14 -8.85 11.17 -1.12
C ASN A 14 -8.19 10.51 -2.37
N ALA A 15 -7.22 9.59 -2.24
CA ALA A 15 -6.35 9.26 -3.39
C ALA A 15 -5.91 7.81 -3.61
N LEU A 16 -6.23 6.85 -2.71
CA LEU A 16 -5.69 5.49 -2.85
C LEU A 16 -6.57 4.56 -3.70
N LEU A 17 -7.88 4.56 -3.47
CA LEU A 17 -8.84 3.78 -4.25
C LEU A 17 -9.70 4.76 -5.04
N LYS A 18 -9.38 4.94 -6.32
CA LYS A 18 -10.04 5.94 -7.17
C LYS A 18 -11.02 5.29 -8.15
N ASN A 19 -10.73 4.08 -8.59
CA ASN A 19 -11.48 3.38 -9.63
C ASN A 19 -12.18 2.14 -9.06
N PRO A 20 -13.35 1.75 -9.60
CA PRO A 20 -13.98 0.47 -9.28
C PRO A 20 -13.02 -0.70 -9.52
N GLY A 21 -12.91 -1.59 -8.54
CA GLY A 21 -12.01 -2.75 -8.57
C GLY A 21 -10.59 -2.48 -8.05
N ASP A 22 -10.28 -1.25 -7.63
CA ASP A 22 -9.09 -0.97 -6.82
C ASP A 22 -9.22 -1.70 -5.46
N LYS A 23 -8.10 -2.13 -4.89
CA LYS A 23 -8.07 -2.86 -3.61
C LYS A 23 -6.99 -2.32 -2.69
N LEU A 24 -7.34 -2.15 -1.42
CA LEU A 24 -6.41 -1.87 -0.33
C LEU A 24 -6.50 -3.01 0.68
N GLU A 25 -5.36 -3.61 0.99
CA GLU A 25 -5.25 -4.62 2.04
C GLU A 25 -4.22 -4.16 3.07
N ALA A 26 -4.59 -4.16 4.34
CA ALA A 26 -3.66 -3.88 5.43
C ALA A 26 -3.81 -4.95 6.49
N TYR A 27 -2.70 -5.56 6.90
CA TYR A 27 -2.73 -6.64 7.88
C TYR A 27 -1.41 -6.76 8.63
N VAL A 28 -1.46 -7.41 9.79
CA VAL A 28 -0.30 -7.80 10.56
C VAL A 28 -0.11 -9.31 10.40
N THR A 29 1.09 -9.74 10.01
CA THR A 29 1.39 -11.17 9.90
C THR A 29 1.49 -11.81 11.29
N ARG A 30 1.41 -13.14 11.36
CA ARG A 30 1.65 -13.89 12.62
C ARG A 30 3.00 -13.60 13.28
N THR A 31 3.99 -13.19 12.48
CA THR A 31 5.33 -12.81 12.95
C THR A 31 5.45 -11.32 13.29
N GLY A 32 4.34 -10.58 13.39
CA GLY A 32 4.32 -9.16 13.73
C GLY A 32 4.74 -8.19 12.63
N ARG A 33 4.85 -8.64 11.36
CA ARG A 33 5.17 -7.73 10.25
C ARG A 33 3.92 -6.94 9.87
N GLN A 34 4.06 -5.63 9.68
CA GLN A 34 2.96 -4.78 9.23
C GLN A 34 3.04 -4.70 7.71
N VAL A 35 1.97 -5.09 7.03
CA VAL A 35 1.91 -5.14 5.56
C VAL A 35 0.75 -4.28 5.09
N VAL A 36 1.01 -3.45 4.08
CA VAL A 36 0.00 -2.76 3.29
C VAL A 36 0.20 -3.13 1.83
N LYS A 37 -0.88 -3.44 1.13
CA LYS A 37 -0.92 -3.67 -0.31
C LYS A 37 -1.99 -2.77 -0.92
N LEU A 38 -1.69 -2.26 -2.10
CA LEU A 38 -2.57 -1.45 -2.90
C LEU A 38 -2.53 -1.99 -4.33
N GLN A 39 -3.69 -2.27 -4.90
CA GLN A 39 -3.86 -2.56 -6.30
C GLN A 39 -4.74 -1.48 -6.92
N GLN A 40 -4.23 -0.84 -7.96
CA GLN A 40 -4.96 0.19 -8.71
C GLN A 40 -5.09 -0.24 -10.16
N ASN A 41 -6.32 -0.20 -10.66
CA ASN A 41 -6.61 -0.41 -12.08
C ASN A 41 -6.57 0.95 -12.77
N HIS A 42 -5.61 1.13 -13.67
CA HIS A 42 -5.42 2.36 -14.43
C HIS A 42 -5.59 2.05 -15.93
N GLY A 43 -6.85 1.94 -16.37
CA GLY A 43 -7.18 1.60 -17.76
C GLY A 43 -6.62 0.23 -18.17
N GLY A 44 -5.61 0.25 -19.05
CA GLY A 44 -4.90 -0.91 -19.57
C GLY A 44 -3.73 -1.42 -18.71
N GLU A 45 -3.53 -0.87 -17.52
CA GLU A 45 -2.46 -1.29 -16.60
C GLU A 45 -3.00 -1.58 -15.20
N ILE A 46 -2.39 -2.56 -14.52
CA ILE A 46 -2.60 -2.85 -13.10
C ILE A 46 -1.33 -2.51 -12.35
N ILE A 47 -1.42 -1.50 -11.46
CA ILE A 47 -0.33 -1.08 -10.61
C ILE A 47 -0.52 -1.75 -9.24
N LYS A 48 0.45 -2.57 -8.83
CA LYS A 48 0.48 -3.20 -7.50
C LYS A 48 1.58 -2.57 -6.68
N ARG A 49 1.24 -2.00 -5.54
CA ARG A 49 2.18 -1.44 -4.56
C ARG A 49 2.06 -2.22 -3.26
N SER A 50 3.18 -2.47 -2.59
CA SER A 50 3.16 -3.01 -1.24
C SER A 50 4.27 -2.43 -0.39
N ALA A 51 3.98 -2.22 0.89
CA ALA A 51 4.95 -1.86 1.90
C ALA A 51 4.90 -2.88 3.03
N THR A 52 6.06 -3.44 3.40
CA THR A 52 6.20 -4.36 4.53
C THR A 52 7.18 -3.78 5.54
N LYS A 53 6.70 -3.52 6.76
CA LYS A 53 7.55 -3.17 7.89
C LYS A 53 7.85 -4.42 8.72
N TYR A 54 9.13 -4.73 8.83
CA TYR A 54 9.65 -5.82 9.65
C TYR A 54 9.73 -5.40 11.12
N SER A 55 9.76 -6.38 12.02
CA SER A 55 9.95 -6.17 13.46
C SER A 55 11.23 -5.41 13.80
N THR A 56 12.26 -5.54 12.96
CA THR A 56 13.52 -4.79 13.05
C THR A 56 13.38 -3.31 12.71
N GLY A 57 12.21 -2.86 12.25
CA GLY A 57 11.98 -1.50 11.77
C GLY A 57 12.30 -1.29 10.29
N LYS A 58 12.95 -2.25 9.61
CA LYS A 58 13.18 -2.20 8.16
C LYS A 58 11.85 -2.11 7.42
N ILE A 59 11.75 -1.19 6.46
CA ILE A 59 10.61 -1.09 5.55
C ILE A 59 11.08 -1.50 4.16
N VAL A 60 10.33 -2.40 3.53
CA VAL A 60 10.54 -2.81 2.13
C VAL A 60 9.31 -2.40 1.34
N GLU A 61 9.55 -1.61 0.30
CA GLU A 61 8.52 -1.16 -0.62
C GLU A 61 8.72 -1.86 -1.97
N THR A 62 7.61 -2.19 -2.62
CA THR A 62 7.63 -2.85 -3.92
C THR A 62 6.52 -2.24 -4.78
N ILE A 63 6.86 -1.92 -6.02
CA ILE A 63 5.93 -1.41 -7.02
C ILE A 63 6.10 -2.28 -8.27
N VAL A 64 4.99 -2.84 -8.75
CA VAL A 64 4.93 -3.69 -9.93
C VAL A 64 3.91 -3.10 -10.90
N TYR A 65 4.31 -2.99 -12.16
CA TYR A 65 3.48 -2.53 -13.26
C TYR A 65 3.19 -3.72 -14.16
N ASN A 66 1.91 -4.08 -14.27
CA ASN A 66 1.47 -5.14 -15.18
C ASN A 66 0.64 -4.51 -16.29
N ALA A 67 1.02 -4.77 -17.54
CA ALA A 67 0.11 -4.59 -18.66
C ALA A 67 -1.06 -5.57 -18.51
N LYS A 68 -2.27 -5.10 -18.83
CA LYS A 68 -3.52 -5.84 -18.67
C LYS A 68 -3.81 -6.74 -19.86
#